data_AF-A0A381YBA1-F1
#
_entry.id   AF-A0A381YBA1-F1
#
_cell.length_a   1.000
_cell.length_b   1.000
_cell.length_c   1.000
_cell.angle_alpha   90.00
_cell.angle_beta   90.00
_cell.angle_gamma   90.00
#
_symmetry.space_group_name_H-M   'P 1'
#
loop_
_entity.id
_entity.type
_entity.pdbx_description
1 polymer ?
#
loop_
_entity_poly.entity_id
_entity_poly.type
_entity_poly.pdbx_seq_one_letter_code
_entity_poly.pdbx_strand_id
1 'polypeptide(L)' 'VITFAGTNGKGSTVRFVESIYVSAGYRVGAYTSPHLVAYGERIQLN' A
#
# COMPACT_ATOMS: atom_id res chain seq x y z
N VAL A 1 2.96 -12.08 -1.42
CA VAL A 1 3.50 -10.98 -0.60
C VAL A 1 4.52 -10.24 -1.44
N ILE A 2 4.36 -8.92 -1.62
CA ILE A 2 5.27 -8.08 -2.40
C ILE A 2 5.90 -7.07 -1.44
N THR A 3 7.22 -6.97 -1.42
CA THR A 3 7.95 -6.07 -0.52
C THR A 3 8.65 -4.99 -1.35
N PHE A 4 8.34 -3.73 -1.07
CA PHE A 4 8.97 -2.59 -1.72
C PHE A 4 10.06 -2.00 -0.81
N ALA A 5 11.31 -2.12 -1.24
CA ALA A 5 12.46 -1.50 -0.60
C ALA A 5 12.95 -0.30 -1.43
N GLY A 6 13.59 0.67 -0.78
CA GLY A 6 14.11 1.88 -1.42
C GLY A 6 14.02 3.10 -0.51
N THR A 7 14.72 4.17 -0.85
CA THR A 7 14.75 5.38 0.00
C THR A 7 13.49 6.21 -0.20
N ASN A 8 13.08 6.43 -1.45
CA ASN A 8 11.95 7.27 -1.84
C ASN A 8 10.91 6.48 -2.65
N GLY A 9 9.65 6.94 -2.63
CA GLY A 9 8.61 6.43 -3.53
C GLY A 9 7.93 5.10 -3.14
N LYS A 10 8.33 4.46 -2.04
CA LYS A 10 7.73 3.17 -1.61
C LYS A 10 6.21 3.25 -1.42
N GLY A 11 5.73 4.27 -0.70
CA GLY A 11 4.30 4.44 -0.43
C GLY A 11 3.49 4.67 -1.70
N SER A 12 4.00 5.50 -2.61
CA SER A 12 3.37 5.75 -3.92
C SER A 12 3.35 4.50 -4.80
N THR A 13 4.41 3.70 -4.81
CA THR A 13 4.44 2.43 -5.57
C THR A 13 3.49 1.40 -4.99
N VAL A 14 3.43 1.26 -3.66
CA VAL A 14 2.47 0.37 -3.00
C VAL A 14 1.04 0.74 -3.40
N ARG A 15 0.68 2.03 -3.36
CA ARG A 15 -0.65 2.50 -3.75
C ARG A 15 -0.96 2.28 -5.23
N PHE A 16 0.02 2.46 -6.10
CA PHE A 16 -0.15 2.22 -7.53
C PHE A 16 -0.39 0.73 -7.83
N VAL A 17 0.34 -0.16 -7.16
CA VAL A 17 0.18 -1.59 -7.34
C VAL A 17 -1.12 -2.09 -6.69
N GLU A 18 -1.48 -1.56 -5.53
CA GLU A 18 -2.76 -1.82 -4.87
C GLU A 18 -3.94 -1.48 -5.79
N SER A 19 -3.94 -0.31 -6.44
CA SER A 19 -5.06 0.09 -7.32
C SER A 19 -5.24 -0.85 -8.52
N ILE A 20 -4.14 -1.38 -9.07
CA ILE A 20 -4.17 -2.38 -10.15
C ILE A 20 -4.81 -3.68 -9.68
N TYR A 21 -4.38 -4.21 -8.53
CA TYR A 21 -4.90 -5.49 -8.02
C TYR A 21 -6.36 -5.39 -7.56
N VAL A 22 -6.74 -4.27 -6.93
CA VAL A 22 -8.13 -3.96 -6.59
C VAL A 22 -8.99 -3.89 -7.85
N SER A 23 -8.51 -3.21 -8.90
CA SER A 23 -9.23 -3.13 -10.18
C SER A 23 -9.36 -4.48 -10.89
N ALA A 24 -8.40 -5.39 -10.66
CA ALA A 24 -8.45 -6.76 -11.15
C ALA A 24 -9.32 -7.70 -10.29
N GLY A 25 -9.97 -7.20 -9.24
CA GLY A 25 -10.90 -7.96 -8.40
C GLY A 25 -10.25 -8.82 -7.32
N TYR A 26 -8.96 -8.61 -7.03
CA TYR A 26 -8.28 -9.31 -5.95
C TYR A 26 -8.54 -8.64 -4.60
N ARG A 27 -8.50 -9.44 -3.52
CA ARG A 27 -8.43 -8.92 -2.15
C ARG A 27 -7.00 -8.54 -1.84
N VAL A 28 -6.76 -7.29 -1.47
CA VAL A 28 -5.41 -6.71 -1.32
C VAL A 28 -5.26 -6.12 0.08
N GLY A 29 -4.14 -6.41 0.72
CA GLY A 29 -3.72 -5.74 1.95
C GLY A 29 -2.47 -4.91 1.69
N ALA A 30 -2.53 -3.61 1.95
CA ALA A 30 -1.40 -2.69 1.83
C ALA A 30 -0.88 -2.30 3.22
N TYR A 31 0.44 -2.37 3.38
CA TYR A 31 1.14 -1.87 4.56
C TYR A 31 2.08 -0.73 4.18
N THR A 32 1.88 0.45 4.77
CA THR A 32 2.70 1.64 4.50
C THR A 32 3.17 2.34 5.78
N SER A 33 4.34 2.97 5.69
CA SER A 33 4.89 3.83 6.76
C SER A 33 5.64 5.02 6.17
N PRO A 34 5.59 6.21 6.79
CA PRO A 34 4.85 6.61 8.00
C PRO A 34 3.33 6.76 7.76
N HIS A 35 2.57 7.09 8.81
CA HIS A 35 1.19 7.58 8.69
C HIS A 35 1.18 9.11 8.73
N LEU A 36 0.16 9.74 8.14
CA LEU A 36 0.03 11.20 8.12
C LEU A 36 -0.85 11.70 9.26
N VAL A 37 -2.04 11.11 9.47
CA VAL A 37 -3.00 11.59 10.48
C VAL A 37 -3.24 10.55 11.56
N ALA A 38 -3.46 9.29 11.19
CA ALA A 38 -3.77 8.22 12.13
C ALA A 38 -2.97 6.94 11.84
N TYR A 39 -2.60 6.22 12.90
CA TYR A 39 -1.90 4.93 12.80
C TYR A 39 -2.65 3.90 11.94
N GLY A 40 -3.99 3.98 11.90
CA GLY A 40 -4.83 3.12 11.07
C GLY A 40 -4.54 3.22 9.57
N GLU A 41 -3.99 4.33 9.08
CA GLU A 41 -3.61 4.50 7.67
C GLU A 41 -2.50 3.54 7.23
N ARG A 42 -1.74 2.99 8.18
CA ARG A 42 -0.62 2.09 7.88
C ARG A 42 -1.09 0.76 7.33
N ILE A 43 -2.33 0.36 7.60
CA ILE A 43 -2.88 -0.95 7.20
C ILE A 43 -4.20 -0.68 6.48
N GLN A 44 -4.22 -0.92 5.18
CA GLN A 44 -5.44 -0.92 4.38
C GLN A 44 -5.76 -2.33 3.92
N LEU A 45 -7.05 -2.69 4.04
CA LEU A 45 -7.60 -3.96 3.59
C LEU A 45 -8.74 -3.61 2.62
N ASN A 46 -8.60 -4.02 1.36
CA ASN A 46 -9.57 -3.84 0.28
C ASN A 46 -9.98 -5.20 -0.32
#